data_AF-A0A8X6JZT3-F1
#
_entry.id   AF-A0A8X6JZT3-F1
#
_cell.length_a   1.000
_cell.length_b   1.000
_cell.length_c   1.000
_cell.angle_alpha   90.00
_cell.angle_beta   90.00
_cell.angle_gamma   90.00
#
_symmetry.space_group_name_H-M   'P 1'
#
loop_
_entity.id
_entity.type
_entity.pdbx_description
1 polymer ?
#
loop_
_entity_poly.entity_id
_entity_poly.type
_entity_poly.pdbx_seq_one_letter_code
_entity_poly.pdbx_strand_id
1 'polypeptide(L)'
;MNRESFTQKVSRVKEEINVTSKSLTYVPSVAVFFATCEEAVLSSEILLELFDFSHVTPEEYIKGISKYIANAMRAAQVPDARQQTEICTNQMSKYHKTLNLPLVLRVNAYTTAKFLFLKGVLNEQNVVPLALTYATFLEKYATEYKKAGDPDWKFKDLVNGFYNFIARLNLVCKESGYLVAILLNNEWKLANSESNYLFF
;
A
#
# COMPACT_ATOMS: atom_id res chain seq x y z
N MET A 1 11.66 27.54 -26.84
CA MET A 1 10.89 26.98 -25.71
C MET A 1 10.98 25.46 -25.78
N ASN A 2 11.84 24.84 -24.96
CA ASN A 2 11.93 23.36 -24.90
C ASN A 2 10.68 22.82 -24.19
N ARG A 3 9.81 22.13 -24.93
CA ARG A 3 8.74 21.33 -24.33
C ARG A 3 9.38 20.02 -23.84
N GLU A 4 9.52 19.87 -22.53
CA GLU A 4 9.79 18.56 -21.92
C GLU A 4 8.76 17.54 -22.43
N SER A 5 9.22 16.36 -22.83
CA SER A 5 8.32 15.29 -23.21
C SER A 5 7.59 14.76 -21.96
N PHE A 6 6.37 14.25 -22.14
CA PHE A 6 5.59 13.62 -21.06
C PHE A 6 6.41 12.54 -20.32
N THR A 7 7.22 11.78 -21.05
CA THR A 7 8.13 10.77 -20.53
C THR A 7 9.24 11.33 -19.63
N GLN A 8 9.84 12.48 -20.00
CA GLN A 8 10.83 13.17 -19.16
C GLN A 8 10.19 13.71 -17.88
N LYS A 9 8.98 14.27 -18.00
CA LYS A 9 8.21 14.79 -16.85
C LYS A 9 7.86 13.68 -15.85
N VAL A 10 7.41 12.53 -16.35
CA VAL A 10 7.12 11.34 -15.54
C VAL A 10 8.39 10.79 -14.89
N SER A 11 9.54 10.82 -15.57
CA SER A 11 10.81 10.32 -15.02
C SER A 11 11.33 11.21 -13.87
N ARG A 12 11.23 12.54 -14.02
CA ARG A 12 11.61 13.49 -12.96
C ARG A 12 10.72 13.37 -11.73
N VAL A 13 9.41 13.28 -11.93
CA VAL A 13 8.43 13.05 -10.84
C VAL A 13 8.71 11.72 -10.12
N LYS A 14 9.12 10.67 -10.85
CA LYS A 14 9.53 9.39 -10.25
C LYS A 14 10.78 9.52 -9.38
N GLU A 15 11.80 10.25 -9.82
CA GLU A 15 13.02 10.47 -9.03
C GLU A 15 12.76 11.32 -7.79
N GLU A 16 11.99 12.41 -7.93
CA GLU A 16 11.58 13.27 -6.81
C GLU A 16 10.76 12.46 -5.78
N ILE A 17 9.81 11.62 -6.20
CA ILE A 17 9.03 10.76 -5.29
C ILE A 17 9.90 9.66 -4.66
N ASN A 18 10.88 9.09 -5.37
CA ASN A 18 11.78 8.07 -4.82
C ASN A 18 12.62 8.63 -3.66
N VAL A 19 13.21 9.81 -3.83
CA VAL A 19 14.00 10.49 -2.78
C VAL A 19 13.09 10.89 -1.61
N THR A 20 11.87 11.34 -1.90
CA THR A 20 10.89 11.76 -0.90
C THR A 20 10.30 10.57 -0.13
N SER A 21 10.18 9.38 -0.73
CA SER A 21 9.53 8.23 -0.09
C SER A 21 10.22 7.78 1.21
N LYS A 22 11.56 7.79 1.25
CA LYS A 22 12.30 7.45 2.47
C LYS A 22 12.19 8.53 3.53
N SER A 23 12.27 9.81 3.15
CA SER A 23 12.15 10.91 4.10
C SER A 23 10.74 11.00 4.70
N LEU A 24 9.71 10.62 3.95
CA LEU A 24 8.33 10.57 4.45
C LEU A 24 8.12 9.55 5.57
N THR A 25 8.92 8.47 5.65
CA THR A 25 8.84 7.50 6.76
C THR A 25 9.06 8.18 8.12
N TYR A 26 9.88 9.24 8.16
CA TYR A 26 10.24 9.96 9.37
C TYR A 26 9.30 11.14 9.69
N VAL A 27 8.26 11.37 8.86
CA VAL A 27 7.22 12.35 9.17
C VAL A 27 6.43 11.83 10.39
N PRO A 28 6.27 12.62 11.48
CA PRO A 28 5.62 12.14 12.69
C PRO A 28 4.23 11.54 12.47
N SER A 29 3.38 12.19 11.68
CA SER A 29 2.04 11.66 11.37
C SER A 29 2.07 10.37 10.54
N VAL A 30 3.09 10.16 9.70
CA VAL A 30 3.25 8.90 8.95
C VAL A 30 3.69 7.77 9.88
N ALA A 31 4.63 8.03 10.79
CA ALA A 31 5.10 7.05 11.77
C ALA A 31 4.00 6.67 12.77
N VAL A 32 3.26 7.65 13.29
CA VAL A 32 2.14 7.40 14.22
C VAL A 32 1.01 6.64 13.53
N PHE A 33 0.74 6.90 12.25
CA PHE A 33 -0.23 6.11 11.48
C PHE A 33 0.17 4.63 11.45
N PHE A 34 1.43 4.34 11.11
CA PHE A 34 1.95 2.97 11.10
C PHE A 34 1.81 2.31 12.47
N ALA A 35 2.30 2.96 13.54
CA ALA A 35 2.23 2.40 14.90
C ALA A 35 0.78 2.12 15.34
N THR A 36 -0.15 3.03 15.03
CA THR A 36 -1.58 2.85 15.34
C THR A 36 -2.18 1.69 14.56
N CYS A 37 -1.85 1.55 13.26
CA CYS A 37 -2.28 0.40 12.46
C CYS A 37 -1.68 -0.90 12.96
N GLU A 38 -0.42 -0.90 13.38
CA GLU A 38 0.25 -2.06 13.95
C GLU A 38 -0.44 -2.57 15.21
N GLU A 39 -0.72 -1.67 16.15
CA GLU A 39 -1.48 -2.00 17.36
C GLU A 39 -2.88 -2.55 17.05
N ALA A 40 -3.59 -1.94 16.09
CA ALA A 40 -4.91 -2.40 15.66
C ALA A 40 -4.87 -3.80 15.03
N VAL A 41 -3.87 -4.09 14.19
CA VAL A 41 -3.68 -5.40 13.57
C VAL A 41 -3.34 -6.46 14.62
N LEU A 42 -2.42 -6.16 15.53
CA LEU A 42 -2.03 -7.08 16.60
C LEU A 42 -3.18 -7.41 17.57
N SER A 43 -4.20 -6.56 17.61
CA SER A 43 -5.38 -6.74 18.47
C SER A 43 -6.55 -7.47 17.79
N SER A 44 -6.45 -7.83 16.50
CA SER A 44 -7.54 -8.45 15.74
C SER A 44 -7.08 -9.72 15.03
N GLU A 45 -7.69 -10.87 15.37
CA GLU A 45 -7.36 -12.17 14.78
C GLU A 45 -7.51 -12.18 13.25
N ILE A 46 -8.57 -11.54 12.74
CA ILE A 46 -8.82 -11.51 11.30
C ILE A 46 -7.80 -10.62 10.57
N LEU A 47 -7.34 -9.54 11.21
CA LEU A 47 -6.28 -8.69 10.66
C LEU A 47 -4.90 -9.37 10.73
N LEU A 48 -4.60 -10.07 11.83
CA LEU A 48 -3.40 -10.91 11.91
C LEU A 48 -3.35 -11.89 10.74
N GLU A 49 -4.45 -12.60 10.49
CA GLU A 49 -4.54 -13.54 9.39
C GLU A 49 -4.49 -12.86 8.03
N LEU A 50 -5.14 -11.70 7.86
CA LEU A 50 -5.13 -10.92 6.62
C LEU A 50 -3.70 -10.60 6.17
N PHE A 51 -2.83 -10.20 7.10
CA PHE A 51 -1.46 -9.80 6.79
C PHE A 51 -0.45 -10.96 6.79
N ASP A 52 -0.83 -12.15 7.26
CA ASP A 52 0.05 -13.31 7.24
C ASP A 52 0.08 -14.02 5.88
N PHE A 53 1.20 -13.83 5.17
CA PHE A 53 1.55 -14.49 3.91
C PHE A 53 2.80 -15.38 4.04
N SER A 54 3.13 -15.83 5.25
CA SER A 54 4.30 -16.70 5.51
C SER A 54 4.31 -18.01 4.73
N HIS A 55 3.13 -18.47 4.27
CA HIS A 55 2.96 -19.68 3.47
C HIS A 55 3.01 -19.45 1.96
N VAL A 56 3.15 -18.21 1.50
CA VAL A 56 3.06 -17.84 0.08
C VAL A 56 4.39 -17.27 -0.39
N THR A 57 4.88 -17.74 -1.53
CA THR A 57 6.07 -17.17 -2.16
C THR A 57 5.80 -15.75 -2.70
N PRO A 58 6.82 -14.89 -2.83
CA PRO A 58 6.65 -13.59 -3.47
C PRO A 58 5.99 -13.68 -4.86
N GLU A 59 6.36 -14.67 -5.68
CA GLU A 59 5.77 -14.86 -7.01
C GLU A 59 4.27 -15.18 -6.96
N GLU A 60 3.86 -16.07 -6.06
CA GLU A 60 2.45 -16.40 -5.84
C GLU A 60 1.66 -15.21 -5.30
N TYR A 61 2.26 -14.43 -4.40
CA TYR A 61 1.64 -13.22 -3.89
C TYR A 61 1.41 -12.20 -5.01
N ILE A 62 2.42 -11.94 -5.84
CA ILE A 62 2.30 -11.02 -6.99
C ILE A 62 1.19 -11.51 -7.91
N LYS A 63 1.19 -12.79 -8.27
CA LYS A 63 0.15 -13.38 -9.12
C LYS A 63 -1.25 -13.21 -8.51
N GLY A 64 -1.40 -13.45 -7.21
CA GLY A 64 -2.66 -13.33 -6.48
C GLY A 64 -3.17 -11.89 -6.42
N ILE A 65 -2.31 -10.94 -6.07
CA ILE A 65 -2.70 -9.54 -5.85
C ILE A 65 -2.86 -8.74 -7.15
N SER A 66 -2.10 -9.06 -8.21
CA SER A 66 -2.09 -8.28 -9.45
C SER A 66 -3.46 -8.14 -10.09
N LYS A 67 -4.32 -9.17 -10.04
CA LYS A 67 -5.67 -9.06 -10.62
C LYS A 67 -6.51 -8.00 -9.91
N TYR A 68 -6.39 -7.90 -8.58
CA TYR A 68 -7.14 -6.93 -7.78
C TYR A 68 -6.59 -5.52 -7.96
N ILE A 69 -5.26 -5.35 -7.99
CA ILE A 69 -4.63 -4.06 -8.30
C ILE A 69 -5.08 -3.57 -9.68
N ALA A 70 -5.03 -4.44 -10.70
CA ALA A 70 -5.46 -4.08 -12.04
C ALA A 70 -6.93 -3.66 -12.10
N ASN A 71 -7.81 -4.33 -11.34
CA ASN A 71 -9.22 -3.96 -11.23
C ASN A 71 -9.39 -2.58 -10.57
N ALA A 72 -8.70 -2.31 -9.47
CA ALA A 72 -8.73 -1.02 -8.78
C ALA A 72 -8.19 0.12 -9.67
N MET A 73 -7.10 -0.12 -10.40
CA MET A 73 -6.54 0.84 -11.36
C MET A 73 -7.51 1.16 -12.50
N ARG A 74 -8.18 0.14 -13.06
CA ARG A 74 -9.23 0.35 -14.06
C ARG A 74 -10.42 1.12 -13.51
N ALA A 75 -10.87 0.80 -12.28
CA ALA A 75 -11.95 1.51 -11.62
C ALA A 75 -11.60 2.99 -11.35
N ALA A 76 -10.33 3.29 -11.06
CA ALA A 76 -9.80 4.65 -10.93
C ALA A 76 -9.51 5.33 -12.29
N GLN A 77 -9.84 4.69 -13.42
CA GLN A 77 -9.59 5.18 -14.79
C GLN A 77 -8.13 5.50 -15.07
N VAL A 78 -7.20 4.73 -14.48
CA VAL A 78 -5.77 4.86 -14.70
C VAL A 78 -5.42 4.33 -16.09
N PRO A 79 -4.86 5.16 -16.99
CA PRO A 79 -4.32 4.69 -18.26
C PRO A 79 -3.26 3.62 -18.07
N ASP A 80 -3.19 2.65 -18.99
CA ASP A 80 -2.21 1.56 -18.94
C ASP A 80 -2.22 0.80 -17.60
N ALA A 81 -3.42 0.55 -17.04
CA ALA A 81 -3.62 -0.09 -15.73
C ALA A 81 -2.78 -1.37 -15.53
N ARG A 82 -2.53 -2.13 -16.61
CA ARG A 82 -1.62 -3.29 -16.60
C ARG A 82 -0.19 -2.89 -16.25
N GLN A 83 0.37 -1.90 -16.94
CA GLN A 83 1.72 -1.40 -16.68
C GLN A 83 1.84 -0.84 -15.26
N GLN A 84 0.81 -0.12 -14.77
CA GLN A 84 0.83 0.39 -13.39
C GLN A 84 0.75 -0.72 -12.35
N THR A 85 0.01 -1.79 -12.65
CA THR A 85 -0.01 -3.00 -11.81
C THR A 85 1.35 -3.66 -11.73
N GLU A 86 2.05 -3.77 -12.86
CA GLU A 86 3.42 -4.30 -12.90
C GLU A 86 4.39 -3.41 -12.10
N ILE A 87 4.21 -2.08 -12.15
CA ILE A 87 4.99 -1.15 -11.33
C ILE A 87 4.77 -1.43 -9.84
N CYS A 88 3.53 -1.59 -9.36
CA CYS A 88 3.24 -1.84 -7.94
C CYS A 88 4.06 -2.98 -7.32
N THR A 89 4.34 -4.02 -8.09
CA THR A 89 4.93 -5.27 -7.58
C THR A 89 6.37 -5.50 -8.02
N ASN A 90 6.93 -4.65 -8.90
CA ASN A 90 8.23 -4.87 -9.55
C ASN A 90 9.40 -5.03 -8.57
N GLN A 91 9.37 -4.35 -7.43
CA GLN A 91 10.45 -4.43 -6.43
C GLN A 91 10.27 -5.58 -5.44
N MET A 92 9.09 -6.20 -5.36
CA MET A 92 8.80 -7.23 -4.36
C MET A 92 9.68 -8.48 -4.56
N SER A 93 9.57 -9.16 -5.72
CA SER A 93 10.40 -10.34 -6.02
C SER A 93 11.90 -10.04 -6.12
N LYS A 94 12.29 -8.77 -6.29
CA LYS A 94 13.71 -8.38 -6.38
C LYS A 94 14.38 -8.35 -5.02
N TYR A 95 13.65 -7.99 -3.97
CA TYR A 95 14.23 -7.74 -2.65
C TYR A 95 13.75 -8.71 -1.57
N HIS A 96 12.67 -9.44 -1.78
CA HIS A 96 12.08 -10.30 -0.76
C HIS A 96 12.07 -11.74 -1.23
N LYS A 97 12.49 -12.65 -0.34
CA LYS A 97 12.42 -14.10 -0.55
C LYS A 97 11.29 -14.75 0.24
N THR A 98 10.83 -14.08 1.30
CA THR A 98 9.78 -14.53 2.20
C THR A 98 8.87 -13.34 2.49
N LEU A 99 7.59 -13.59 2.62
CA LEU A 99 6.62 -12.60 3.07
C LEU A 99 6.20 -12.96 4.48
N ASN A 100 6.21 -12.02 5.40
CA ASN A 100 5.71 -12.23 6.76
C ASN A 100 4.79 -11.07 7.16
N LEU A 101 4.03 -11.25 8.23
CA LEU A 101 3.08 -10.26 8.71
C LEU A 101 3.73 -8.88 8.90
N PRO A 102 4.86 -8.73 9.63
CA PRO A 102 5.48 -7.41 9.80
C PRO A 102 5.83 -6.72 8.49
N LEU A 103 6.36 -7.47 7.51
CA LEU A 103 6.73 -6.92 6.21
C LEU A 103 5.51 -6.43 5.41
N VAL A 104 4.48 -7.26 5.27
CA VAL A 104 3.30 -6.94 4.47
C VAL A 104 2.52 -5.79 5.12
N LEU A 105 2.36 -5.82 6.45
CA LEU A 105 1.73 -4.76 7.21
C LEU A 105 2.46 -3.43 7.02
N ARG A 106 3.78 -3.43 7.23
CA ARG A 106 4.64 -2.25 7.06
C ARG A 106 4.44 -1.62 5.68
N VAL A 107 4.53 -2.43 4.62
CA VAL A 107 4.40 -1.93 3.25
C VAL A 107 3.03 -1.28 3.02
N ASN A 108 1.94 -1.94 3.43
CA ASN A 108 0.58 -1.42 3.22
C ASN A 108 0.30 -0.16 4.06
N ALA A 109 0.67 -0.18 5.35
CA ALA A 109 0.43 0.93 6.25
C ALA A 109 1.24 2.17 5.86
N TYR A 110 2.54 2.04 5.55
CA TYR A 110 3.33 3.18 5.08
C TYR A 110 2.89 3.69 3.71
N THR A 111 2.52 2.80 2.78
CA THR A 111 1.96 3.22 1.49
C THR A 111 0.72 4.09 1.70
N THR A 112 -0.19 3.65 2.57
CA THR A 112 -1.43 4.37 2.89
C THR A 112 -1.13 5.70 3.58
N ALA A 113 -0.29 5.70 4.62
CA ALA A 113 0.07 6.90 5.37
C ALA A 113 0.72 7.96 4.47
N LYS A 114 1.71 7.56 3.66
CA LYS A 114 2.41 8.46 2.73
C LYS A 114 1.47 9.00 1.67
N PHE A 115 0.56 8.17 1.15
CA PHE A 115 -0.46 8.61 0.20
C PHE A 115 -1.36 9.69 0.83
N LEU A 116 -1.92 9.44 2.01
CA LEU A 116 -2.79 10.39 2.69
C LEU A 116 -2.07 11.70 3.06
N PHE A 117 -0.81 11.60 3.49
CA PHE A 117 0.02 12.77 3.79
C PHE A 117 0.25 13.62 2.55
N LEU A 118 0.66 13.01 1.42
CA LEU A 118 0.86 13.72 0.16
C LEU A 118 -0.43 14.30 -0.44
N LYS A 119 -1.59 13.74 -0.09
CA LYS A 119 -2.91 14.28 -0.44
C LYS A 119 -3.39 15.38 0.54
N GLY A 120 -2.60 15.73 1.55
CA GLY A 120 -2.94 16.73 2.55
C GLY A 120 -4.05 16.30 3.51
N VAL A 121 -4.38 15.01 3.55
CA VAL A 121 -5.44 14.45 4.41
C VAL A 121 -4.89 14.05 5.77
N LEU A 122 -3.69 13.46 5.82
CA LEU A 122 -3.07 13.02 7.07
C LEU A 122 -2.29 14.15 7.74
N ASN A 123 -2.60 14.43 9.00
CA ASN A 123 -1.91 15.40 9.85
C ASN A 123 -1.87 14.93 11.31
N GLU A 124 -1.19 15.67 12.18
CA GLU A 124 -1.02 15.33 13.59
C GLU A 124 -2.35 15.30 14.36
N GLN A 125 -3.36 16.05 13.92
CA GLN A 125 -4.65 16.13 14.59
C GLN A 125 -5.56 14.93 14.27
N ASN A 126 -5.39 14.29 13.11
CA ASN A 126 -6.29 13.24 12.64
C ASN A 126 -5.61 11.88 12.37
N VAL A 127 -4.31 11.76 12.63
CA VAL A 127 -3.53 10.54 12.35
C VAL A 127 -4.12 9.29 13.00
N VAL A 128 -4.37 9.32 14.30
CA VAL A 128 -4.92 8.18 15.06
C VAL A 128 -6.30 7.77 14.53
N PRO A 129 -7.31 8.66 14.45
CA PRO A 129 -8.63 8.25 13.96
C PRO A 129 -8.60 7.80 12.49
N LEU A 130 -7.74 8.35 11.63
CA LEU A 130 -7.60 7.87 10.25
C LEU A 130 -6.98 6.46 10.18
N ALA A 131 -5.96 6.18 10.98
CA ALA A 131 -5.35 4.86 11.06
C ALA A 131 -6.34 3.79 11.55
N LEU A 132 -7.09 4.09 12.61
CA LEU A 132 -8.14 3.20 13.13
C LEU A 132 -9.27 2.98 12.12
N THR A 133 -9.68 4.05 11.41
CA THR A 133 -10.68 3.93 10.34
C THR A 133 -10.18 3.02 9.22
N TYR A 134 -8.92 3.16 8.81
CA TYR A 134 -8.32 2.29 7.80
C TYR A 134 -8.30 0.82 8.26
N ALA A 135 -7.84 0.55 9.49
CA ALA A 135 -7.86 -0.80 10.06
C ALA A 135 -9.27 -1.40 10.13
N THR A 136 -10.27 -0.59 10.53
CA THR A 136 -11.68 -1.00 10.58
C THR A 136 -12.23 -1.36 9.19
N PHE A 137 -11.80 -0.64 8.15
CA PHE A 137 -12.18 -0.94 6.77
C PHE A 137 -11.63 -2.29 6.33
N LEU A 138 -10.35 -2.57 6.58
CA LEU A 138 -9.74 -3.87 6.30
C LEU A 138 -10.46 -4.99 7.06
N GLU A 139 -10.67 -4.81 8.36
CA GLU A 139 -11.31 -5.82 9.22
C GLU A 139 -12.72 -6.17 8.73
N LYS A 140 -13.51 -5.13 8.37
CA LYS A 140 -14.85 -5.31 7.84
C LYS A 140 -14.86 -6.16 6.57
N TYR A 141 -14.06 -5.78 5.56
CA TYR A 141 -14.06 -6.46 4.27
C TYR A 141 -13.40 -7.84 4.33
N ALA A 142 -12.34 -8.01 5.13
CA ALA A 142 -11.76 -9.31 5.43
C ALA A 142 -12.79 -10.26 6.04
N THR A 143 -13.56 -9.78 7.02
CA THR A 143 -14.65 -10.54 7.64
C THR A 143 -15.72 -10.94 6.62
N GLU A 144 -16.15 -10.00 5.77
CA GLU A 144 -17.16 -10.26 4.73
C GLU A 144 -16.68 -11.31 3.71
N TYR A 145 -15.46 -11.16 3.18
CA TYR A 145 -14.92 -12.07 2.18
C TYR A 145 -14.60 -13.46 2.75
N LYS A 146 -14.08 -13.53 3.97
CA LYS A 146 -13.83 -14.81 4.64
C LYS A 146 -15.13 -15.56 4.91
N LYS A 147 -16.18 -14.87 5.39
CA LYS A 147 -17.52 -15.47 5.57
C LYS A 147 -18.14 -15.97 4.27
N ALA A 148 -17.84 -15.30 3.15
CA ALA A 148 -18.28 -15.73 1.82
C ALA A 148 -17.52 -16.96 1.29
N GLY A 149 -16.48 -17.44 2.00
CA GLY A 149 -15.66 -18.57 1.57
C GLY A 149 -14.79 -18.25 0.35
N ASP A 150 -14.45 -16.98 0.12
CA ASP A 150 -13.59 -16.56 -0.99
C ASP A 150 -12.15 -17.05 -0.75
N PRO A 151 -11.59 -17.96 -1.57
CA PRO A 151 -10.25 -18.49 -1.33
C PRO A 151 -9.15 -17.42 -1.50
N ASP A 152 -9.43 -16.33 -2.21
CA ASP A 152 -8.48 -15.24 -2.47
C ASP A 152 -8.75 -14.02 -1.56
N TRP A 153 -9.51 -14.20 -0.47
CA TRP A 153 -10.01 -13.11 0.35
C TRP A 153 -8.90 -12.17 0.85
N LYS A 154 -7.72 -12.68 1.21
CA LYS A 154 -6.61 -11.84 1.70
C LYS A 154 -6.13 -10.86 0.63
N PHE A 155 -5.87 -11.37 -0.58
CA PHE A 155 -5.42 -10.56 -1.72
C PHE A 155 -6.47 -9.52 -2.12
N LYS A 156 -7.74 -9.95 -2.12
CA LYS A 156 -8.88 -9.10 -2.43
C LYS A 156 -9.03 -7.98 -1.42
N ASP A 157 -8.92 -8.30 -0.15
CA ASP A 157 -9.12 -7.35 0.94
C ASP A 157 -8.02 -6.30 1.01
N LEU A 158 -6.75 -6.69 0.91
CA LEU A 158 -5.64 -5.71 0.93
C LEU A 158 -5.82 -4.60 -0.11
N VAL A 159 -6.33 -4.94 -1.30
CA VAL A 159 -6.57 -3.96 -2.37
C VAL A 159 -7.91 -3.26 -2.20
N ASN A 160 -8.99 -4.00 -1.99
CA ASN A 160 -10.34 -3.43 -1.92
C ASN A 160 -10.56 -2.62 -0.65
N GLY A 161 -10.04 -3.07 0.49
CA GLY A 161 -10.09 -2.33 1.75
C GLY A 161 -9.36 -0.99 1.65
N PHE A 162 -8.16 -0.96 1.05
CA PHE A 162 -7.48 0.29 0.70
C PHE A 162 -8.33 1.14 -0.25
N TYR A 163 -8.78 0.58 -1.37
CA TYR A 163 -9.54 1.31 -2.39
C TYR A 163 -10.83 1.91 -1.83
N ASN A 164 -11.60 1.14 -1.06
CA ASN A 164 -12.85 1.58 -0.45
C ASN A 164 -12.62 2.64 0.63
N PHE A 165 -11.53 2.53 1.39
CA PHE A 165 -11.13 3.56 2.34
C PHE A 165 -10.81 4.89 1.64
N ILE A 166 -10.00 4.88 0.57
CA ILE A 166 -9.69 6.13 -0.16
C ILE A 166 -10.89 6.64 -0.97
N ALA A 167 -11.80 5.77 -1.41
CA ALA A 167 -13.06 6.14 -2.04
C ALA A 167 -13.95 6.91 -1.05
N ARG A 168 -14.00 6.47 0.21
CA ARG A 168 -14.75 7.16 1.28
C ARG A 168 -14.25 8.58 1.52
N LEU A 169 -12.97 8.84 1.24
CA LEU A 169 -12.32 10.14 1.33
C LEU A 169 -12.42 10.98 0.03
N ASN A 170 -13.12 10.49 -0.99
CA ASN A 170 -13.21 11.09 -2.33
C ASN A 170 -11.84 11.27 -3.01
N LEU A 171 -10.89 10.37 -2.74
CA LEU A 171 -9.53 10.43 -3.29
C LEU A 171 -9.31 9.52 -4.51
N VAL A 172 -10.35 8.82 -4.98
CA VAL A 172 -10.24 7.93 -6.14
C VAL A 172 -10.21 8.73 -7.43
N CYS A 173 -9.03 8.78 -8.06
CA CYS A 173 -8.83 9.31 -9.39
C CYS A 173 -7.57 8.70 -10.03
N LYS A 174 -7.37 8.96 -11.32
CA LYS A 174 -6.22 8.44 -12.08
C LYS A 174 -4.88 8.86 -11.47
N GLU A 175 -4.76 10.11 -10.99
CA GLU A 175 -3.54 10.62 -10.34
C GLU A 175 -3.23 9.88 -9.05
N SER A 176 -4.27 9.54 -8.27
CA SER A 176 -4.11 8.74 -7.05
C SER A 176 -3.64 7.33 -7.37
N GLY A 177 -4.15 6.70 -8.43
CA GLY A 177 -3.67 5.39 -8.87
C GLY A 177 -2.19 5.39 -9.22
N TYR A 178 -1.73 6.38 -10.01
CA TYR A 178 -0.30 6.53 -10.32
C TYR A 178 0.56 6.73 -9.06
N LEU A 179 0.11 7.60 -8.14
CA LEU A 179 0.85 7.88 -6.92
C LEU A 179 0.97 6.63 -6.05
N VAL A 180 -0.12 5.89 -5.85
CA VAL A 180 -0.14 4.65 -5.07
C VAL A 180 0.79 3.61 -5.69
N ALA A 181 0.80 3.46 -7.01
CA ALA A 181 1.69 2.51 -7.67
C ALA A 181 3.17 2.78 -7.39
N ILE A 182 3.57 4.06 -7.43
CA ILE A 182 4.94 4.47 -7.13
C ILE A 182 5.27 4.27 -5.64
N LEU A 183 4.38 4.69 -4.74
CA LEU A 183 4.58 4.55 -3.30
C LEU A 183 4.69 3.08 -2.90
N LEU A 184 3.77 2.23 -3.35
CA LEU A 184 3.77 0.80 -3.03
C LEU A 184 5.06 0.12 -3.51
N ASN A 185 5.47 0.42 -4.74
CA ASN A 185 6.71 -0.08 -5.31
C ASN A 185 7.95 0.35 -4.49
N ASN A 186 7.95 1.58 -3.99
CA ASN A 186 9.04 2.11 -3.16
C ASN A 186 9.05 1.50 -1.77
N GLU A 187 7.90 1.28 -1.15
CA GLU A 187 7.82 0.62 0.15
C GLU A 187 8.33 -0.82 0.09
N TRP A 188 8.04 -1.56 -0.99
CA TRP A 188 8.66 -2.87 -1.20
C TRP A 188 10.19 -2.79 -1.23
N LYS A 189 10.76 -1.78 -1.91
CA LYS A 189 12.20 -1.57 -1.93
C LYS A 189 12.76 -1.17 -0.55
N LEU A 190 12.10 -0.25 0.16
CA LEU A 190 12.57 0.28 1.44
C LEU A 190 12.50 -0.75 2.56
N ALA A 191 11.46 -1.58 2.56
CA ALA A 191 11.27 -2.59 3.59
C ALA A 191 12.41 -3.62 3.66
N ASN A 192 13.15 -3.84 2.56
CA ASN A 192 14.38 -4.64 2.55
C ASN A 192 15.59 -3.91 3.17
N SER A 193 15.67 -2.59 3.03
CA SER A 193 16.79 -1.81 3.58
C SER A 193 16.72 -1.62 5.10
N GLU A 194 15.52 -1.69 5.67
CA GLU A 194 15.29 -1.51 7.11
C GLU A 194 15.12 -2.82 7.88
N SER A 195 14.96 -3.96 7.21
CA SER A 195 14.98 -5.29 7.85
C SER A 195 16.37 -5.66 8.40
N ASN A 196 17.41 -4.91 8.06
CA ASN A 196 18.74 -5.02 8.67
C ASN A 196 18.87 -4.29 10.03
N TYR A 197 17.81 -3.64 10.53
CA TYR A 197 17.87 -2.82 11.75
C TYR A 197 16.80 -3.13 12.81
N LEU A 198 15.95 -4.14 12.61
CA LEU A 198 14.83 -4.45 13.51
C LEU A 198 15.02 -5.70 14.39
N PHE A 199 16.28 -6.11 14.61
CA PHE A 199 16.63 -7.03 15.72
C PHE A 199 17.56 -6.31 16.68
N PHE A 200 16.99 -5.53 17.59
CA PHE A 200 17.61 -5.13 18.85
C PHE A 200 16.59 -5.30 19.96
#